data_AF-A0AAV0QXW3-F1
#
_entry.id   AF-A0AAV0QXW3-F1
#
_cell.length_a   1.000
_cell.length_b   1.000
_cell.length_c   1.000
_cell.angle_alpha   90.00
_cell.angle_beta   90.00
_cell.angle_gamma   90.00
#
_symmetry.space_group_name_H-M   'P 1'
#
loop_
_entity.id
_entity.type
_entity.pdbx_description
1 polymer ?
#
loop_
_entity_poly.entity_id
_entity_poly.type
_entity_poly.pdbx_seq_one_letter_code
_entity_poly.pdbx_strand_id
1 'polypeptide(L)'
;MIGNKNFEYAPFGKGRRACPGVPMANQVIHLTLATLLQGFLLTVPGDDGHVDMTEHYTLALQKATPLQVQILPRLLPHLYPSME
;
A
#
# COMPACT_ATOMS: atom_id res chain seq x y z
N MET A 1 13.65 20.45 -13.24
CA MET A 1 12.31 20.08 -13.73
C MET A 1 12.36 18.67 -14.28
N ILE A 2 12.14 17.65 -13.45
CA ILE A 2 12.08 16.26 -13.91
C ILE A 2 10.63 16.01 -14.32
N GLY A 3 10.35 16.26 -15.60
CA GLY A 3 9.06 16.01 -16.21
C GLY A 3 8.94 14.55 -16.61
N ASN A 4 8.28 13.74 -15.77
CA ASN A 4 7.65 12.53 -16.24
C ASN A 4 6.20 12.88 -16.63
N LYS A 5 5.93 13.02 -17.93
CA LYS A 5 4.60 13.30 -18.50
C LYS A 5 3.80 12.00 -18.65
N ASN A 6 3.42 11.38 -17.54
CA ASN A 6 2.29 10.45 -17.57
C ASN A 6 1.04 11.25 -17.21
N PHE A 7 0.48 11.98 -18.18
CA PHE A 7 -0.69 12.82 -17.98
C PHE A 7 -2.00 12.05 -17.74
N GLU A 8 -1.95 10.72 -17.79
CA GLU A 8 -3.11 9.86 -17.65
C GLU A 8 -3.43 9.56 -16.17
N TYR A 9 -2.43 9.63 -15.28
CA TYR A 9 -2.59 9.26 -13.87
C TYR A 9 -2.54 10.48 -12.95
N ALA A 10 -3.71 10.90 -12.45
CA ALA A 10 -3.86 12.05 -11.56
C ALA A 10 -4.69 11.70 -10.29
N PRO A 11 -4.25 10.73 -9.46
CA PRO A 11 -5.01 10.24 -8.30
C PRO A 11 -5.25 11.31 -7.23
N PHE A 12 -4.46 12.37 -7.22
CA PHE A 12 -4.52 13.48 -6.28
C PHE A 12 -5.01 14.80 -6.91
N GLY A 13 -5.59 14.72 -8.11
CA GLY A 13 -5.98 15.89 -8.89
C GLY A 13 -4.80 16.68 -9.45
N LYS A 14 -5.10 17.81 -10.11
CA LYS A 14 -4.11 18.67 -10.78
C LYS A 14 -4.53 20.14 -10.71
N GLY A 15 -3.57 21.05 -10.84
CA GLY A 15 -3.83 22.49 -10.92
C GLY A 15 -4.23 23.10 -9.57
N ARG A 16 -5.11 24.11 -9.58
CA ARG A 16 -5.49 24.90 -8.39
C ARG A 16 -6.21 24.12 -7.30
N ARG A 17 -6.75 22.94 -7.62
CA ARG A 17 -7.46 22.05 -6.68
C ARG A 17 -6.71 20.73 -6.46
N ALA A 18 -5.42 20.66 -6.83
CA ALA A 18 -4.60 19.50 -6.51
C ALA A 18 -4.52 19.32 -4.99
N CYS A 19 -4.47 18.08 -4.54
CA CYS A 19 -4.33 17.76 -3.12
C CYS A 19 -3.01 18.37 -2.59
N PRO A 20 -3.06 19.26 -1.58
CA PRO A 20 -1.84 19.83 -1.01
C PRO A 20 -1.01 18.79 -0.25
N GLY A 21 -1.62 17.64 0.10
CA GLY A 21 -0.99 16.55 0.83
C GLY A 21 -0.16 15.58 -0.02
N VAL A 22 -0.03 15.77 -1.33
CA VAL A 22 0.72 14.85 -2.22
C VAL A 22 2.13 14.52 -1.73
N PRO A 23 2.97 15.49 -1.29
CA PRO A 23 4.33 15.18 -0.84
C PRO A 23 4.33 14.25 0.37
N MET A 24 3.46 14.53 1.35
CA MET A 24 3.31 13.72 2.57
C MET A 24 2.77 12.33 2.24
N ALA A 25 1.73 12.24 1.41
CA ALA A 25 1.14 10.96 1.00
C ALA A 25 2.19 10.06 0.35
N ASN A 26 3.02 10.59 -0.55
CA ASN A 26 4.09 9.82 -1.18
C ASN A 26 5.11 9.31 -0.16
N GLN A 27 5.53 10.15 0.79
CA GLN A 27 6.46 9.72 1.84
C GLN A 27 5.87 8.60 2.70
N VAL A 28 4.62 8.75 3.14
CA VAL A 28 3.93 7.75 3.95
C VAL A 28 3.76 6.45 3.19
N ILE A 29 3.27 6.50 1.95
CA ILE A 29 3.07 5.30 1.11
C ILE A 29 4.40 4.57 0.91
N HIS A 30 5.46 5.28 0.52
CA HIS A 30 6.76 4.64 0.27
C HIS A 30 7.36 4.05 1.53
N LEU A 31 7.35 4.78 2.65
CA LEU A 31 7.88 4.27 3.91
C LEU A 31 7.09 3.07 4.41
N THR A 32 5.76 3.13 4.35
CA THR A 32 4.88 2.04 4.80
C THR A 32 5.06 0.79 3.96
N LEU A 33 5.11 0.93 2.63
CA LEU A 33 5.35 -0.21 1.75
C LEU A 33 6.75 -0.80 1.94
N ALA A 34 7.77 0.05 2.06
CA ALA A 34 9.14 -0.41 2.28
C ALA A 34 9.27 -1.16 3.61
N THR A 35 8.69 -0.66 4.70
CA THR A 35 8.75 -1.33 6.01
C THR A 35 8.01 -2.65 6.01
N LEU A 36 6.82 -2.72 5.39
CA LEU A 36 6.05 -3.96 5.27
C LEU A 36 6.81 -5.02 4.45
N LEU A 37 7.30 -4.66 3.27
CA LEU A 37 8.02 -5.58 2.39
C LEU A 37 9.38 -6.01 2.97
N GLN A 38 10.06 -5.11 3.68
CA GLN A 38 11.34 -5.42 4.31
C GLN A 38 11.14 -6.36 5.51
N GLY A 39 10.14 -6.08 6.36
CA GLY A 39 9.94 -6.78 7.62
C GLY A 39 9.19 -8.10 7.50
N PHE A 40 8.32 -8.23 6.49
CA PHE A 40 7.35 -9.32 6.44
C PHE A 40 7.25 -9.98 5.06
N LEU A 41 6.96 -11.28 5.08
CA LEU A 41 6.43 -12.01 3.95
C LEU A 41 4.89 -11.94 4.03
N LEU A 42 4.28 -11.38 2.99
CA LEU A 42 2.83 -11.23 2.88
C LEU A 42 2.32 -12.33 1.95
N THR A 43 1.42 -13.18 2.45
CA THR A 43 0.79 -14.25 1.66
C THR A 43 -0.73 -14.12 1.71
N VAL A 44 -1.41 -14.61 0.68
CA VAL A 44 -2.88 -14.69 0.65
C VAL A 44 -3.28 -15.99 1.32
N PRO A 45 -4.24 -15.98 2.27
CA PRO A 45 -4.73 -17.22 2.87
C PRO A 45 -5.50 -18.05 1.85
N GLY A 46 -5.26 -19.37 1.83
CA GLY A 46 -5.87 -20.31 0.87
C GLY A 46 -4.87 -20.81 -0.17
N ASP A 47 -5.24 -21.90 -0.85
CA ASP A 47 -4.32 -22.63 -1.74
C ASP A 47 -4.20 -22.03 -3.15
N ASP A 48 -5.17 -21.22 -3.57
CA ASP A 48 -5.24 -20.65 -4.93
C ASP A 48 -4.61 -19.25 -5.04
N GLY A 49 -4.29 -18.62 -3.91
CA GLY A 49 -3.74 -17.26 -3.85
C GLY A 49 -4.64 -16.20 -4.50
N HIS A 50 -5.93 -16.49 -4.68
CA HIS A 50 -6.83 -15.61 -5.40
C HIS A 50 -7.19 -14.38 -4.56
N VAL A 51 -7.04 -13.19 -5.14
CA VAL A 51 -7.45 -11.93 -4.53
C VAL A 51 -8.55 -11.34 -5.40
N ASP A 52 -9.74 -11.19 -4.83
CA ASP A 52 -10.82 -10.44 -5.46
C ASP A 52 -10.42 -8.94 -5.57
N MET A 53 -10.43 -8.45 -6.80
CA MET A 53 -10.11 -7.07 -7.17
C MET A 53 -11.35 -6.26 -7.54
N THR A 54 -12.55 -6.83 -7.38
CA THR A 54 -13.80 -6.14 -7.62
C THR A 54 -13.89 -4.88 -6.76
N GLU A 55 -14.32 -3.79 -7.37
CA GLU A 55 -14.34 -2.46 -6.75
C GLU A 55 -15.70 -2.18 -6.11
N HIS A 56 -15.68 -1.50 -4.96
CA HIS A 56 -16.85 -0.87 -4.36
C HIS A 56 -16.63 0.64 -4.33
N TYR A 57 -17.42 1.34 -5.14
CA TYR A 57 -17.28 2.78 -5.34
C TYR A 57 -17.90 3.56 -4.18
N THR A 58 -17.07 4.19 -3.37
CA THR A 58 -17.49 5.19 -2.36
C THR A 58 -16.75 6.50 -2.59
N LEU A 59 -16.61 7.34 -1.56
CA LEU A 59 -15.77 8.55 -1.63
C LEU A 59 -14.31 8.23 -1.96
N ALA A 60 -13.83 7.06 -1.56
CA ALA A 60 -12.54 6.49 -1.95
C ALA A 60 -12.78 5.14 -2.62
N LEU A 61 -11.90 4.75 -3.55
CA LEU A 61 -11.96 3.43 -4.16
C LEU A 61 -11.63 2.38 -3.10
N GLN A 62 -12.57 1.46 -2.85
CA GLN A 62 -12.40 0.36 -1.90
C GLN A 62 -12.57 -0.98 -2.63
N LYS A 63 -12.00 -2.04 -2.06
CA LYS A 63 -12.31 -3.40 -2.50
C LYS A 63 -13.74 -3.76 -2.08
N ALA A 64 -14.46 -4.48 -2.94
CA ALA A 64 -15.80 -4.98 -2.65
C ALA A 64 -15.78 -6.02 -1.52
N THR A 65 -14.74 -6.84 -1.49
CA THR A 65 -14.48 -7.80 -0.42
C THR A 65 -13.25 -7.38 0.38
N PRO A 66 -13.25 -7.51 1.73
CA PRO A 66 -12.08 -7.20 2.54
C PRO A 66 -10.87 -8.07 2.15
N LEU A 67 -9.71 -7.44 1.94
CA LEU A 67 -8.48 -8.18 1.67
C LEU A 67 -8.04 -8.96 2.92
N GLN A 68 -7.83 -10.26 2.75
CA GLN A 68 -7.25 -11.12 3.77
C GLN A 68 -5.76 -11.33 3.47
N VAL A 69 -4.91 -11.22 4.49
CA VAL A 69 -3.45 -11.35 4.36
C VAL A 69 -2.90 -12.10 5.57
N GLN A 70 -2.01 -13.06 5.32
CA GLN A 70 -1.15 -13.66 6.33
C GLN A 70 0.19 -12.93 6.34
N ILE A 71 0.63 -12.53 7.53
CA ILE A 71 1.86 -11.77 7.74
C ILE A 71 2.84 -12.65 8.49
N LEU A 72 3.99 -12.95 7.88
CA LEU A 72 5.06 -13.72 8.51
C LEU A 72 6.31 -12.84 8.66
N PRO A 73 6.91 -12.73 9.86
CA PRO A 73 8.18 -12.05 10.04
C PRO A 73 9.27 -12.68 9.16
N ARG A 74 10.08 -11.84 8.48
CA ARG A 74 11.20 -12.32 7.66
C ARG A 74 12.40 -12.77 8.49
N LEU A 75 12.61 -12.14 9.64
CA LEU A 75 13.71 -12.49 10.53
C LEU A 75 13.27 -13.56 11.52
N LEU A 76 14.25 -14.32 12.02
CA LEU A 76 14.02 -15.26 13.10
C LEU A 76 13.60 -14.49 14.38
N PRO A 77 12.72 -15.06 15.23
CA PRO A 77 12.16 -14.35 16.39
C PRO A 77 13.20 -13.73 17.33
N HIS A 78 14.36 -14.38 17.50
CA HIS A 78 15.44 -13.92 18.38
C HIS A 78 16.23 -12.71 17.84
N LEU A 79 16.02 -12.32 16.57
CA LEU A 79 16.65 -11.14 15.97
C LEU A 79 15.80 -9.88 16.16
N TYR A 80 14.55 -10.02 16.59
CA TYR A 80 13.76 -8.89 17.01
C TYR A 80 14.10 -8.55 18.47
N PRO A 81 14.17 -7.25 18.82
CA PRO A 81 14.26 -6.87 20.23
C PRO A 81 13.05 -7.48 20.95
N SER A 82 13.28 -8.13 22.09
CA SER A 82 12.19 -8.54 22.95
C SER A 82 11.37 -7.29 23.28
N MET A 83 10.08 -7.32 22.94
CA MET A 83 9.14 -6.34 23.46
C MET A 83 8.98 -6.64 24.96
N GLU A 84 9.91 -6.14 25.78
CA GLU A 84 9.68 -5.93 27.21
C GLU A 84 8.76 -4.73 27.43
#